data_AF-A0A2I2DTV1-F1
#
_entry.id   AF-A0A2I2DTV1-F1
#
_cell.length_a   1.000
_cell.length_b   1.000
_cell.length_c   1.000
_cell.angle_alpha   90.00
_cell.angle_beta   90.00
_cell.angle_gamma   90.00
#
_symmetry.space_group_name_H-M   'P 1'
#
loop_
_entity.id
_entity.type
_entity.pdbx_description
1 polymer ?
#
loop_
_entity_poly.entity_id
_entity_poly.type
_entity_poly.pdbx_seq_one_letter_code
_entity_poly.pdbx_strand_id
1 'polypeptide(L)' 'MGSQIALVHTEVDPALNGLGAASAVVEKTLNYIEQSGKTLLPFCPYVFAYIKKHPEWKRLVDTRFNGYDKL' A
#
# COMPACT_ATOMS: atom_id res chain seq x y z
N MET A 1 -19.47 9.87 1.04
CA MET A 1 -18.67 8.91 1.85
C MET A 1 -17.52 8.45 0.96
N GLY A 2 -16.27 8.54 1.43
CA GLY A 2 -15.10 8.26 0.60
C GLY A 2 -14.81 6.76 0.48
N SER A 3 -14.77 6.24 -0.74
CA SER A 3 -14.45 4.83 -1.05
C SER A 3 -12.94 4.57 -1.17
N GLN A 4 -12.10 5.58 -0.93
CA GLN A 4 -10.65 5.56 -1.15
C GLN A 4 -9.89 5.73 0.16
N ILE A 5 -8.82 4.97 0.34
CA ILE A 5 -7.85 5.14 1.43
C ILE A 5 -6.50 5.52 0.84
N ALA A 6 -5.94 6.63 1.33
CA ALA A 6 -4.62 7.09 0.96
C ALA A 6 -3.58 6.64 1.98
N LEU A 7 -2.59 5.86 1.53
CA LEU A 7 -1.41 5.54 2.33
C LEU A 7 -0.31 6.54 1.97
N VAL A 8 -0.16 7.55 2.82
CA VAL A 8 0.74 8.69 2.57
C VAL A 8 2.14 8.48 3.12
N HIS A 9 2.28 7.67 4.17
CA HIS A 9 3.55 7.44 4.84
C HIS A 9 3.61 6.05 5.49
N THR A 10 4.81 5.53 5.68
CA THR A 10 5.06 4.28 6.41
C THR A 10 6.38 4.44 7.14
N GLU A 11 6.35 4.19 8.44
CA GLU A 11 7.51 4.24 9.32
C GLU A 11 7.59 2.97 10.13
N VAL A 12 8.82 2.62 10.49
CA VAL A 12 9.12 1.57 11.45
C VAL A 12 10.22 2.07 12.37
N ASP A 13 10.24 1.53 13.58
CA ASP A 13 11.34 1.80 14.50
C ASP A 13 12.67 1.38 13.84
N PRO A 14 13.73 2.21 13.91
CA PRO A 14 15.03 1.87 13.35
C PRO A 14 15.58 0.52 13.84
N ALA A 15 15.27 0.11 15.08
CA ALA A 15 15.66 -1.18 15.62
C ALA A 15 15.01 -2.38 14.91
N LEU A 16 13.92 -2.15 14.17
CA LEU A 16 13.18 -3.15 13.41
C LEU A 16 13.51 -3.12 11.90
N ASN A 17 14.44 -2.28 11.47
CA ASN A 17 14.88 -2.22 10.08
C ASN A 17 15.51 -3.55 9.65
N GLY A 18 15.20 -3.98 8.41
CA GLY A 18 15.70 -5.24 7.86
C GLY A 18 15.00 -6.50 8.38
N LEU A 19 14.12 -6.38 9.38
CA LEU A 19 13.37 -7.52 9.95
C LEU A 19 12.00 -7.74 9.27
N GLY A 20 11.70 -7.02 8.20
CA GLY A 20 10.43 -7.14 7.48
C GLY A 20 9.23 -6.47 8.15
N ALA A 21 9.42 -5.71 9.22
CA ALA A 21 8.34 -5.04 9.96
C ALA A 21 7.48 -4.14 9.05
N ALA A 22 8.11 -3.33 8.19
CA ALA A 22 7.40 -2.42 7.29
C ALA A 22 6.55 -3.19 6.27
N SER A 23 7.08 -4.28 5.71
CA SER A 23 6.33 -5.17 4.81
C SER A 23 5.12 -5.78 5.51
N ALA A 24 5.27 -6.28 6.74
CA ALA A 24 4.18 -6.89 7.49
C ALA A 24 3.05 -5.88 7.81
N VAL A 25 3.40 -4.64 8.15
CA VAL A 25 2.40 -3.56 8.37
C VAL A 25 1.66 -3.23 7.08
N VAL A 26 2.39 -3.07 5.98
CA VAL A 26 1.80 -2.77 4.67
C VAL A 26 0.87 -3.89 4.23
N GLU A 27 1.32 -5.14 4.26
CA GLU A 27 0.52 -6.30 3.87
C GLU A 27 -0.80 -6.39 4.64
N LYS A 28 -0.76 -6.24 5.97
CA LYS A 28 -1.97 -6.27 6.81
C LYS A 28 -2.90 -5.10 6.50
N THR A 29 -2.34 -3.93 6.20
CA THR A 29 -3.11 -2.75 5.81
C THR A 29 -3.81 -2.97 4.47
N LEU A 30 -3.13 -3.57 3.49
CA LEU A 30 -3.71 -3.91 2.19
C LEU A 30 -4.85 -4.91 2.32
N ASN A 31 -4.66 -5.95 3.14
CA ASN A 31 -5.73 -6.91 3.48
C ASN A 31 -6.95 -6.19 4.09
N TYR A 32 -6.74 -5.27 5.02
CA TYR A 32 -7.83 -4.49 5.62
C TYR A 32 -8.59 -3.64 4.59
N ILE A 33 -7.87 -2.99 3.66
CA ILE A 33 -8.46 -2.18 2.60
C ILE A 33 -9.34 -3.06 1.69
N GLU A 34 -8.84 -4.24 1.32
CA GLU A 34 -9.58 -5.22 0.53
C GLU A 34 -10.86 -5.68 1.23
N GLN A 35 -10.75 -6.10 2.49
CA GLN A 35 -11.89 -6.56 3.30
C GLN A 35 -12.93 -5.44 3.53
N SER A 36 -12.48 -4.19 3.52
CA SER A 36 -13.34 -3.01 3.65
C SER A 36 -14.04 -2.63 2.33
N GLY A 37 -13.75 -3.31 1.21
CA GLY A 37 -14.28 -2.98 -0.11
C GLY A 37 -13.86 -1.60 -0.62
N LYS A 38 -12.71 -1.08 -0.16
CA LYS A 38 -12.19 0.25 -0.50
C LYS A 38 -11.06 0.14 -1.51
N THR A 39 -10.80 1.23 -2.23
CA THR A 39 -9.65 1.34 -3.13
C THR A 39 -8.49 2.08 -2.46
N LEU A 40 -7.28 1.87 -2.97
CA LEU A 40 -6.03 2.36 -2.43
C LEU A 40 -5.43 3.48 -3.30
N LEU A 41 -4.90 4.51 -2.65
CA LEU A 41 -4.01 5.52 -3.23
C LEU A 41 -2.63 5.41 -2.57
N PRO A 42 -1.62 4.79 -3.22
CA PRO A 42 -0.32 4.51 -2.62
C PRO A 42 0.66 5.68 -2.80
N PHE A 43 0.42 6.81 -2.12
CA PHE A 43 1.29 7.99 -2.20
C PHE A 43 2.64 7.79 -1.52
N CYS A 44 2.73 6.91 -0.52
CA CYS A 44 3.99 6.54 0.11
C CYS A 44 4.88 5.79 -0.90
N PRO A 45 6.12 6.26 -1.16
CA PRO A 45 7.05 5.59 -2.07
C PRO A 45 7.36 4.14 -1.68
N TYR A 46 7.39 3.85 -0.37
CA TYR A 46 7.59 2.49 0.13
C TYR A 46 6.43 1.57 -0.26
N VAL A 47 5.18 2.01 -0.04
CA VAL A 47 3.97 1.26 -0.43
C VAL A 47 3.92 1.07 -1.95
N PHE A 48 4.22 2.11 -2.72
CA PHE A 48 4.30 2.01 -4.18
C PHE A 48 5.33 0.95 -4.62
N ALA A 49 6.54 0.98 -4.04
CA ALA A 49 7.58 0.00 -4.32
C ALA A 49 7.20 -1.41 -3.85
N TYR A 50 6.47 -1.54 -2.74
CA TYR A 50 5.94 -2.80 -2.25
C TYR A 50 4.97 -3.41 -3.27
N ILE A 51 3.99 -2.64 -3.77
CA ILE A 51 3.04 -3.11 -4.78
C ILE A 51 3.74 -3.49 -6.08
N LYS A 52 4.79 -2.76 -6.50
CA LYS A 52 5.59 -3.16 -7.67
C LYS A 52 6.28 -4.51 -7.52
N LYS A 53 6.70 -4.86 -6.29
CA LYS A 53 7.29 -6.18 -5.98
C LYS A 53 6.23 -7.26 -5.82
N HIS A 54 5.01 -6.86 -5.48
CA HIS A 54 3.86 -7.71 -5.18
C HIS A 54 2.66 -7.30 -6.05
N PRO A 55 2.71 -7.57 -7.36
CA PRO A 55 1.74 -7.07 -8.34
C PRO A 55 0.31 -7.58 -8.10
N GLU A 56 0.12 -8.64 -7.32
CA GLU A 56 -1.19 -9.10 -6.89
C GLU A 56 -2.00 -7.97 -6.26
N TRP A 57 -1.36 -7.07 -5.50
CA TRP A 57 -2.02 -5.96 -4.80
C TRP A 57 -2.47 -4.83 -5.72
N LYS A 58 -2.04 -4.82 -7.00
CA LYS A 58 -2.46 -3.79 -7.97
C LYS A 58 -3.98 -3.72 -8.12
N ARG A 59 -4.70 -4.83 -7.87
CA ARG A 59 -6.17 -4.90 -7.88
C ARG A 59 -6.86 -3.94 -6.91
N LEU A 60 -6.18 -3.54 -5.82
CA LEU A 60 -6.73 -2.59 -4.85
C LEU A 60 -6.51 -1.14 -5.26
N VAL A 61 -5.55 -0.86 -6.14
CA VAL A 61 -5.17 0.51 -6.48
C VAL A 61 -6.25 1.13 -7.37
N ASP A 62 -6.69 2.34 -7.01
CA ASP A 62 -7.64 3.09 -7.82
C ASP A 62 -7.03 3.39 -9.20
N THR A 63 -7.76 3.07 -10.27
CA THR A 63 -7.30 3.28 -11.65
C THR A 63 -7.08 4.76 -11.99
N ARG A 64 -7.64 5.68 -11.20
CA ARG A 64 -7.43 7.13 -11.35
C ARG A 64 -6.15 7.62 -10.67
N PHE A 65 -5.39 6.75 -10.01
CA PHE A 65 -4.10 7.10 -9.46
C PHE A 65 -3.09 7.41 -10.57
N ASN A 66 -2.49 8.60 -10.54
CA ASN A 66 -1.56 9.06 -11.59
C ASN A 66 -0.35 8.12 -11.83
N GLY A 67 0.01 7.29 -10.86
CA GLY A 67 1.07 6.29 -10.98
C GLY A 67 0.61 4.88 -11.36
N TYR A 68 -0.67 4.67 -11.68
CA TYR A 68 -1.26 3.33 -11.85
C TYR A 68 -0.56 2.48 -12.91
N ASP A 69 -0.23 3.08 -14.06
CA ASP A 69 0.42 2.37 -15.17
C ASP A 69 1.88 1.98 -14.87
N LYS A 70 2.48 2.59 -13.83
CA LYS A 70 3.87 2.35 -13.42
C LYS A 70 4.01 1.28 -12.33
N LEU A 71 2.88 0.81 -11.79
CA LEU A 71 2.77 -0.31 -10.84
C LEU A 71 2.85 -1.63 -11.59
#